data_AF-A0A7D3XCQ4-F1
#
_entry.id   AF-A0A7D3XCQ4-F1
#
_cell.length_a   1.000
_cell.length_b   1.000
_cell.length_c   1.000
_cell.angle_alpha   90.00
_cell.angle_beta   90.00
_cell.angle_gamma   90.00
#
_symmetry.space_group_name_H-M   'P 1'
#
loop_
_entity.id
_entity.type
_entity.pdbx_description
1 polymer ?
#
loop_
_entity_poly.entity_id
_entity_poly.type
_entity_poly.pdbx_seq_one_letter_code
_entity_poly.pdbx_strand_id
1 'polypeptide(L)'
;MSLLRSRALLGLLALLAVACTRKTVSFNSRPGDIAVASLGAPGDTLTTTARKGAPKLSTAGKKAVLTKAEEKAAKDEEKAAQRNKPIKKKIFLGERIKKAYVKSGPKGRNQIVEVFYYLKTFKQPDPMAPAAYYYSAKKHKIYKAIGELDASTDKVLHGPYKKMQNNQVLETGYFAHGTRHLRWEKFDVKGNLLTKTHYEMGFPRDANISYYDAGQTMLREVVPYVNGKLEGDYAKFRNDGRREWTGHFENGRRVGEWTNFGDYKKYPHYVFQYGESGYEPEVEEPELVREYSRGGSVIFDKEKNIDKRGEADPDAAPVKDTRRPGNHGAPVPRPPVRKAQDRRPGYHPPAATPPAVSPTPAPTAN
;
A
#
# COMPACT_ATOMS: atom_id res chain seq x y z
N MET A 1 55.09 -42.46 -34.70
CA MET A 1 54.61 -42.63 -36.09
C MET A 1 53.44 -41.68 -36.27
N SER A 2 53.70 -40.49 -36.82
CA SER A 2 53.51 -40.14 -38.25
C SER A 2 52.11 -39.54 -38.43
N LEU A 3 51.95 -38.20 -38.50
CA LEU A 3 51.89 -37.39 -39.74
C LEU A 3 50.62 -37.73 -40.55
N LEU A 4 49.81 -36.83 -41.13
CA LEU A 4 50.13 -35.61 -41.88
C LEU A 4 48.76 -34.96 -42.28
N ARG A 5 48.53 -33.67 -41.98
CA ARG A 5 48.30 -32.51 -42.91
C ARG A 5 47.42 -32.73 -44.16
N SER A 6 46.48 -31.80 -44.37
CA SER A 6 46.49 -30.77 -45.46
C SER A 6 45.12 -30.06 -45.53
N ARG A 7 45.02 -28.72 -45.36
CA ARG A 7 45.22 -27.62 -46.35
C ARG A 7 44.16 -27.67 -47.47
N ALA A 8 43.57 -26.61 -48.00
CA ALA A 8 43.48 -25.14 -47.81
C ALA A 8 42.47 -24.68 -48.90
N LEU A 9 41.73 -23.58 -48.80
CA LEU A 9 41.99 -22.27 -49.45
C LEU A 9 40.71 -21.42 -49.23
N LEU A 10 40.81 -20.24 -48.61
CA LEU A 10 40.79 -18.89 -49.22
C LEU A 10 39.45 -18.41 -49.82
N GLY A 11 38.98 -17.28 -49.26
CA GLY A 11 37.91 -16.45 -49.81
C GLY A 11 37.78 -15.14 -49.01
N LEU A 12 38.62 -14.17 -49.34
CA LEU A 12 38.79 -12.83 -48.76
C LEU A 12 37.81 -11.82 -49.40
N LEU A 13 37.12 -10.97 -48.62
CA LEU A 13 36.77 -9.55 -48.95
C LEU A 13 36.00 -8.94 -47.76
N ALA A 14 36.61 -8.10 -46.92
CA ALA A 14 36.78 -6.63 -47.06
C ALA A 14 35.68 -5.80 -46.35
N LEU A 15 36.05 -5.36 -45.14
CA LEU A 15 35.85 -4.05 -44.51
C LEU A 15 34.79 -3.09 -45.09
N LEU A 16 33.84 -2.72 -44.22
CA LEU A 16 33.30 -1.36 -44.14
C LEU A 16 33.19 -0.95 -42.66
N ALA A 17 34.07 -0.06 -42.25
CA ALA A 17 34.00 0.65 -40.98
C ALA A 17 33.10 1.87 -41.16
N VAL A 18 32.09 2.01 -40.29
CA VAL A 18 31.45 3.30 -40.02
C VAL A 18 31.38 3.47 -38.50
N ALA A 19 32.21 4.38 -38.01
CA ALA A 19 32.10 4.96 -36.69
C ALA A 19 30.85 5.85 -36.62
N CYS A 20 30.12 5.83 -35.49
CA CYS A 20 29.65 7.04 -34.79
C CYS A 20 28.81 6.69 -33.55
N THR A 21 29.41 7.01 -32.39
CA THR A 21 28.80 7.63 -31.20
C THR A 21 27.56 7.00 -30.55
N ARG A 22 27.78 6.50 -29.33
CA ARG A 22 26.76 6.33 -28.28
C ARG A 22 26.02 7.65 -28.07
N LYS A 23 24.72 7.71 -28.42
CA LYS A 23 23.81 8.74 -27.93
C LYS A 23 22.79 8.10 -27.00
N THR A 24 22.88 8.52 -25.74
CA THR A 24 21.89 8.31 -24.69
C THR A 24 20.53 8.85 -25.15
N VAL A 25 19.55 7.98 -25.28
CA VAL A 25 18.15 8.38 -25.47
C VAL A 25 17.60 8.76 -24.10
N SER A 26 17.57 10.07 -23.83
CA SER A 26 16.83 10.64 -22.71
C SER A 26 15.36 10.72 -23.12
N PHE A 27 14.54 9.87 -22.51
CA PHE A 27 13.09 9.88 -22.68
C PHE A 27 12.50 10.91 -21.72
N ASN A 28 12.17 12.10 -22.22
CA ASN A 28 11.44 13.11 -21.46
C ASN A 28 10.23 13.55 -22.29
N SER A 29 9.17 12.75 -22.24
CA SER A 29 7.91 13.05 -22.91
C SER A 29 7.16 14.14 -22.14
N ARG A 30 6.94 15.28 -22.78
CA ARG A 30 5.87 16.22 -22.39
C ARG A 30 4.62 15.88 -23.20
N PRO A 31 3.43 15.81 -22.58
CA PRO A 31 2.19 15.56 -23.28
C PRO A 31 1.61 16.87 -23.82
N GLY A 32 1.16 16.86 -25.06
CA GLY A 32 0.43 17.97 -25.67
C GLY A 32 0.96 18.28 -27.05
N ASP A 33 0.44 17.56 -28.04
CA ASP A 33 0.03 18.11 -29.34
C ASP A 33 -0.62 16.98 -30.14
N ILE A 34 -1.95 16.92 -30.07
CA ILE A 34 -2.79 16.18 -31.01
C ILE A 34 -3.07 17.15 -32.15
N ALA A 35 -2.38 16.97 -33.27
CA ALA A 35 -2.72 17.62 -34.53
C ALA A 35 -3.54 16.63 -35.37
N VAL A 36 -4.86 16.85 -35.43
CA VAL A 36 -5.74 16.27 -36.44
C VAL A 36 -5.86 17.30 -37.56
N ALA A 37 -5.47 16.91 -38.77
CA ALA A 37 -5.67 17.65 -40.00
C ALA A 37 -6.84 17.06 -40.79
N SER A 38 -7.80 17.91 -41.17
CA SER A 38 -8.74 17.71 -42.31
C SER A 38 -9.42 19.06 -42.60
N LEU A 39 -9.03 19.77 -43.67
CA LEU A 39 -9.63 19.81 -45.01
C LEU A 39 -10.80 20.81 -45.18
N GLY A 40 -10.56 21.84 -46.00
CA GLY A 40 -11.45 22.29 -47.09
C GLY A 40 -12.50 23.38 -46.81
N ALA A 41 -12.24 24.61 -47.31
CA ALA A 41 -12.97 25.28 -48.40
C ALA A 41 -12.81 26.82 -48.34
N PRO A 42 -12.76 27.53 -49.50
CA PRO A 42 -12.50 28.97 -49.57
C PRO A 42 -13.80 29.79 -49.60
N GLY A 43 -13.77 30.97 -48.98
CA GLY A 43 -14.87 31.93 -49.04
C GLY A 43 -14.34 33.35 -48.90
N ASP A 44 -14.26 34.05 -50.02
CA ASP A 44 -14.04 35.49 -50.12
C ASP A 44 -15.23 36.26 -49.53
N THR A 45 -14.98 37.19 -48.60
CA THR A 45 -15.81 38.39 -48.45
C THR A 45 -14.98 39.53 -47.84
N LEU A 46 -14.60 40.48 -48.70
CA LEU A 46 -14.14 41.81 -48.34
C LEU A 46 -15.36 42.64 -47.89
N THR A 47 -15.49 42.93 -46.59
CA THR A 47 -16.33 44.04 -46.12
C THR A 47 -15.63 44.81 -45.02
N THR A 48 -15.44 46.09 -45.34
CA THR A 48 -14.98 47.19 -44.51
C THR A 48 -15.88 47.44 -43.30
N THR A 49 -15.33 47.43 -42.09
CA THR A 49 -15.73 48.35 -41.02
C THR A 49 -14.57 48.59 -40.06
N ALA A 50 -14.42 49.84 -39.67
CA ALA A 50 -13.28 50.40 -38.98
C ALA A 50 -13.19 50.02 -37.48
N ARG A 51 -11.96 49.70 -37.07
CA ARG A 51 -11.26 50.29 -35.90
C ARG A 51 -11.84 50.11 -34.50
N LYS A 52 -11.22 49.20 -33.72
CA LYS A 52 -10.63 49.51 -32.41
C LYS A 52 -9.50 48.52 -32.12
N GLY A 53 -8.27 49.03 -32.05
CA GLY A 53 -7.05 48.23 -31.86
C GLY A 53 -6.06 48.44 -32.99
N ALA A 54 -5.60 49.69 -33.18
CA ALA A 54 -4.50 49.93 -34.09
C ALA A 54 -3.27 49.11 -33.65
N PRO A 55 -2.61 48.37 -34.56
CA PRO A 55 -1.30 47.81 -34.29
C PRO A 55 -0.37 49.00 -34.04
N LYS A 56 0.41 48.95 -32.95
CA LYS A 56 1.44 49.95 -32.71
C LYS A 56 2.41 49.90 -33.89
N LEU A 57 2.35 50.95 -34.70
CA LEU A 57 3.30 51.26 -35.74
C LEU A 57 4.69 51.04 -35.16
N SER A 58 5.45 50.16 -35.80
CA SER A 58 6.86 49.95 -35.49
C SER A 58 7.57 51.29 -35.55
N THR A 59 7.89 51.85 -34.39
CA THR A 59 8.90 52.89 -34.25
C THR A 59 10.25 52.24 -34.51
N ALA A 60 10.51 51.89 -35.77
CA ALA A 60 11.84 51.82 -36.30
C ALA A 60 12.46 53.20 -36.06
N GLY A 61 13.41 53.29 -35.13
CA GLY A 61 14.08 54.55 -34.83
C GLY A 61 14.09 54.99 -33.37
N LYS A 62 14.05 54.08 -32.40
CA LYS A 62 14.86 54.23 -31.18
C LYS A 62 15.42 52.86 -30.83
N LYS A 63 16.67 52.62 -31.20
CA LYS A 63 17.50 51.72 -30.41
C LYS A 63 17.56 52.36 -29.03
N ALA A 64 16.60 52.04 -28.16
CA ALA A 64 16.85 52.07 -26.75
C ALA A 64 18.02 51.10 -26.61
N VAL A 65 19.23 51.66 -26.50
CA VAL A 65 20.38 50.91 -26.03
C VAL A 65 19.97 50.54 -24.62
N LEU A 66 19.25 49.42 -24.49
CA LEU A 66 19.05 48.73 -23.24
C LEU A 66 20.44 48.69 -22.64
N THR A 67 20.57 49.38 -21.52
CA THR A 67 21.86 49.44 -20.87
C THR A 67 22.27 48.01 -20.62
N LYS A 68 23.57 47.71 -20.73
CA LYS A 68 24.09 46.35 -20.45
C LYS A 68 23.63 45.81 -19.08
N ALA A 69 23.21 46.70 -18.17
CA ALA A 69 22.58 46.39 -16.91
C ALA A 69 21.14 45.84 -17.05
N GLU A 70 20.29 46.41 -17.91
CA GLU A 70 18.90 45.99 -18.11
C GLU A 70 18.80 44.67 -18.87
N GLU A 71 19.65 44.43 -19.87
CA GLU A 71 19.76 43.11 -20.53
C GLU A 71 20.25 42.03 -19.56
N LYS A 72 21.19 42.38 -18.68
CA LYS A 72 21.68 41.46 -17.65
C LYS A 72 20.61 41.18 -16.60
N ALA A 73 19.85 42.19 -16.18
CA ALA A 73 18.73 42.04 -15.27
C ALA A 73 17.62 41.16 -15.88
N ALA A 74 17.22 41.40 -17.14
CA ALA A 74 16.23 40.58 -17.83
C ALA A 74 16.70 39.12 -17.99
N LYS A 75 17.99 38.91 -18.30
CA LYS A 75 18.59 37.57 -18.40
C LYS A 75 18.74 36.88 -17.05
N ASP A 76 18.97 37.64 -15.99
CA ASP A 76 19.04 37.12 -14.62
C ASP A 76 17.65 36.79 -14.06
N GLU A 77 16.61 37.56 -14.43
CA GLU A 77 15.20 37.25 -14.15
C GLU A 77 14.72 36.02 -14.93
N GLU A 78 15.07 35.91 -16.21
CA GLU A 78 14.76 34.73 -17.03
C GLU A 78 15.46 33.48 -16.47
N LYS A 79 16.74 33.60 -16.07
CA LYS A 79 17.46 32.52 -15.37
C LYS A 79 16.89 32.22 -13.99
N ALA A 80 16.38 33.22 -13.26
CA ALA A 80 15.74 33.01 -11.97
C ALA A 80 14.37 32.32 -12.12
N ALA A 81 13.63 32.61 -13.19
CA ALA A 81 12.39 31.92 -13.54
C ALA A 81 12.62 30.48 -14.01
N GLN A 82 13.74 30.23 -14.70
CA GLN A 82 14.19 28.88 -15.10
C GLN A 82 14.85 28.10 -13.96
N ARG A 83 15.27 28.76 -12.87
CA ARG A 83 15.81 28.09 -11.67
C ARG A 83 14.67 27.43 -10.91
N ASN A 84 14.66 26.10 -10.93
CA ASN A 84 13.81 25.30 -10.04
C ASN A 84 14.04 25.73 -8.58
N LYS A 85 12.96 26.11 -7.89
CA LYS A 85 13.00 26.50 -6.47
C LYS A 85 13.73 25.41 -5.66
N PRO A 86 14.59 25.76 -4.69
CA PRO A 86 15.31 24.77 -3.91
C PRO A 86 14.30 23.86 -3.20
N ILE A 87 14.33 22.57 -3.52
CA ILE A 87 13.47 21.57 -2.90
C ILE A 87 13.75 21.59 -1.40
N LYS A 88 12.72 21.93 -0.60
CA LYS A 88 12.82 21.93 0.85
C LYS A 88 13.10 20.48 1.30
N LYS A 89 14.34 20.18 1.66
CA LYS A 89 14.86 18.82 2.01
C LYS A 89 14.16 18.13 3.20
N LYS A 90 13.12 18.73 3.78
CA LYS A 90 12.35 18.25 4.94
C LYS A 90 10.84 18.28 4.68
N ILE A 91 10.42 18.33 3.42
CA ILE A 91 9.01 18.25 3.04
C ILE A 91 8.83 17.06 2.09
N PHE A 92 7.85 16.22 2.38
CA PHE A 92 7.40 15.14 1.49
C PHE A 92 5.88 15.25 1.40
N LEU A 93 5.32 15.19 0.19
CA LEU A 93 3.87 15.37 -0.07
C LEU A 93 3.23 16.58 0.66
N GLY A 94 3.97 17.70 0.76
CA GLY A 94 3.52 18.91 1.45
C GLY A 94 3.72 18.91 2.98
N GLU A 95 4.00 17.76 3.58
CA GLU A 95 4.15 17.62 5.03
C GLU A 95 5.61 17.70 5.50
N ARG A 96 5.80 18.28 6.69
CA ARG A 96 7.13 18.37 7.31
C ARG A 96 7.51 17.02 7.91
N ILE A 97 8.67 16.51 7.50
CA ILE A 97 9.21 15.22 7.95
C ILE A 97 10.42 15.37 8.86
N LYS A 98 10.61 14.41 9.76
CA LYS A 98 11.81 14.27 10.60
C LYS A 98 12.41 12.88 10.42
N LYS A 99 13.74 12.83 10.27
CA LYS A 99 14.50 11.58 10.12
C LYS A 99 14.66 10.89 11.47
N ALA A 100 14.57 9.57 11.49
CA ALA A 100 15.01 8.71 12.57
C ALA A 100 15.67 7.44 12.02
N TYR A 101 16.25 6.67 12.93
CA TYR A 101 16.77 5.36 12.63
C TYR A 101 16.52 4.41 13.80
N VAL A 102 16.37 3.14 13.47
CA VAL A 102 16.28 2.04 14.43
C VAL A 102 17.34 1.02 14.05
N LYS A 103 17.92 0.37 15.07
CA LYS A 103 18.88 -0.70 14.91
C LYS A 103 18.33 -1.95 15.56
N SER A 104 18.36 -3.08 14.87
CA SER A 104 17.89 -4.36 15.38
C SER A 104 18.91 -5.47 15.09
N GLY A 105 18.87 -6.53 15.90
CA GLY A 105 19.80 -7.64 15.82
C GLY A 105 21.12 -7.43 16.59
N PRO A 106 22.00 -8.44 16.58
CA PRO A 106 23.28 -8.42 17.30
C PRO A 106 24.17 -7.29 16.78
N LYS A 107 24.97 -6.71 17.68
CA LYS A 107 25.96 -5.67 17.32
C LYS A 107 26.98 -6.27 16.35
N GLY A 108 27.36 -5.49 15.33
CA GLY A 108 28.36 -5.88 14.32
C GLY A 108 27.79 -5.86 12.90
N ARG A 109 28.38 -6.65 12.01
CA ARG A 109 28.06 -6.65 10.57
C ARG A 109 26.62 -7.11 10.26
N ASN A 110 26.06 -7.95 11.12
CA ASN A 110 24.70 -8.49 10.95
C ASN A 110 23.62 -7.54 11.50
N GLN A 111 23.99 -6.40 12.08
CA GLN A 111 23.04 -5.42 12.60
C GLN A 111 22.22 -4.82 11.45
N ILE A 112 20.91 -4.89 11.60
CA ILE A 112 19.97 -4.28 10.67
C ILE A 112 19.76 -2.83 11.08
N VAL A 113 19.89 -1.92 10.13
CA VAL A 113 19.67 -0.49 10.31
C VAL A 113 18.52 -0.05 9.42
N GLU A 114 17.44 0.42 10.04
CA GLU A 114 16.29 0.99 9.36
C GLU A 114 16.36 2.51 9.47
N VAL A 115 16.48 3.19 8.33
CA VAL A 115 16.48 4.64 8.22
C VAL A 115 15.14 5.06 7.63
N PHE A 116 14.43 5.93 8.34
CA PHE A 116 13.07 6.29 8.01
C PHE A 116 12.76 7.74 8.38
N TYR A 117 11.61 8.21 7.90
CA TYR A 117 11.10 9.53 8.19
C TYR A 117 9.67 9.40 8.75
N TYR A 118 9.31 10.34 9.62
CA TYR A 118 8.00 10.41 10.24
C TYR A 118 7.47 11.85 10.20
N LEU A 119 6.15 11.99 10.31
CA LEU A 119 5.48 13.28 10.34
C LEU A 119 5.90 14.10 11.57
N LYS A 120 6.25 15.37 11.37
CA LYS A 120 6.49 16.30 12.48
C LYS A 120 5.18 16.68 13.18
N THR A 121 4.11 16.84 12.42
CA THR A 121 2.76 17.09 12.91
C THR A 121 1.96 15.81 12.72
N PHE A 122 1.47 15.22 13.80
CA PHE A 122 0.70 13.99 13.72
C PHE A 122 -0.54 14.15 12.84
N LYS A 123 -0.78 13.17 11.98
CA LYS A 123 -2.02 12.99 11.24
C LYS A 123 -2.41 11.54 11.33
N GLN A 124 -3.69 11.27 11.60
CA GLN A 124 -4.17 9.89 11.58
C GLN A 124 -4.00 9.31 10.18
N PRO A 125 -3.47 8.08 10.08
CA PRO A 125 -3.53 7.30 8.85
C PRO A 125 -4.98 7.10 8.41
N ASP A 126 -5.16 6.84 7.12
CA ASP A 126 -6.47 6.51 6.57
C ASP A 126 -7.03 5.26 7.27
N PRO A 127 -8.24 5.32 7.89
CA PRO A 127 -8.88 4.16 8.51
C PRO A 127 -9.05 2.98 7.55
N MET A 128 -9.14 3.28 6.25
CA MET A 128 -9.34 2.28 5.21
C MET A 128 -8.06 1.63 4.74
N ALA A 129 -6.90 2.21 5.03
CA ALA A 129 -5.62 1.65 4.62
C ALA A 129 -5.40 0.26 5.23
N PRO A 130 -4.76 -0.66 4.50
CA PRO A 130 -4.64 -2.06 4.95
C PRO A 130 -3.79 -2.15 6.22
N ALA A 131 -2.79 -1.27 6.34
CA ALA A 131 -1.96 -1.15 7.52
C ALA A 131 -1.39 0.25 7.70
N ALA A 132 -1.25 0.65 8.97
CA ALA A 132 -0.57 1.86 9.38
C ALA A 132 0.77 1.51 10.04
N TYR A 133 1.85 2.13 9.55
CA TYR A 133 3.20 2.00 10.05
C TYR A 133 3.57 3.22 10.88
N TYR A 134 4.05 2.96 12.09
CA TYR A 134 4.43 4.01 13.04
C TYR A 134 5.68 3.62 13.81
N TYR A 135 6.40 4.65 14.26
CA TYR A 135 7.58 4.51 15.10
C TYR A 135 7.24 4.80 16.56
N SER A 136 7.47 3.82 17.43
CA SER A 136 7.40 4.03 18.88
C SER A 136 8.74 4.51 19.40
N ALA A 137 8.79 5.75 19.89
CA ALA A 137 10.01 6.32 20.45
C ALA A 137 10.45 5.64 21.76
N LYS A 138 9.51 5.10 22.53
CA LYS A 138 9.79 4.39 23.79
C LYS A 138 10.44 3.02 23.55
N LYS A 139 9.93 2.28 22.56
CA LYS A 139 10.40 0.92 22.23
C LYS A 139 11.50 0.89 21.17
N HIS A 140 11.86 2.05 20.62
CA HIS A 140 12.83 2.18 19.52
C HIS A 140 12.59 1.17 18.38
N LYS A 141 11.33 1.03 17.96
CA LYS A 141 10.93 0.05 16.94
C LYS A 141 9.79 0.58 16.08
N ILE A 142 9.77 0.16 14.81
CA ILE A 142 8.66 0.39 13.88
C ILE A 142 7.64 -0.74 14.07
N TYR A 143 6.37 -0.37 14.17
CA TYR A 143 5.25 -1.28 14.30
C TYR A 143 4.29 -1.11 13.12
N LYS A 144 3.61 -2.21 12.78
CA LYS A 144 2.46 -2.27 11.88
C LYS A 144 1.22 -2.39 12.78
N ALA A 145 0.25 -1.50 12.62
CA ALA A 145 -1.02 -1.55 13.31
C ALA A 145 -2.19 -1.46 12.33
N ILE A 146 -3.32 -1.98 12.78
CA ILE A 146 -4.61 -1.87 12.11
C ILE A 146 -5.49 -1.03 13.04
N GLY A 147 -5.85 0.18 12.61
CA GLY A 147 -6.72 1.10 13.36
C GLY A 147 -6.05 2.39 13.82
N GLU A 148 -6.67 3.02 14.81
CA GLU A 148 -6.29 4.34 15.33
C GLU A 148 -4.96 4.30 16.10
N LEU A 149 -4.11 5.30 15.87
CA LEU A 149 -2.83 5.47 16.55
C LEU A 149 -2.90 6.56 17.62
N ASP A 150 -2.07 6.47 18.65
CA ASP A 150 -2.01 7.50 19.69
C ASP A 150 -1.10 8.66 19.26
N ALA A 151 -1.67 9.85 19.08
CA ALA A 151 -0.96 11.05 18.68
C ALA A 151 0.21 11.44 19.60
N SER A 152 0.15 11.07 20.88
CA SER A 152 1.15 11.45 21.87
C SER A 152 2.39 10.55 21.85
N THR A 153 2.21 9.25 21.57
CA THR A 153 3.28 8.26 21.64
C THR A 153 3.74 7.75 20.28
N ASP A 154 2.83 7.67 19.31
CA ASP A 154 3.04 7.00 18.03
C ASP A 154 3.36 8.00 16.92
N LYS A 155 4.52 7.79 16.28
CA LYS A 155 5.01 8.67 15.22
C LYS A 155 4.76 8.04 13.86
N VAL A 156 3.74 8.54 13.16
CA VAL A 156 3.32 8.06 11.84
C VAL A 156 4.44 8.21 10.80
N LEU A 157 4.76 7.11 10.10
CA LEU A 157 5.79 7.12 9.06
C LEU A 157 5.36 7.92 7.84
N HIS A 158 6.27 8.75 7.32
CA HIS A 158 6.02 9.59 6.16
C HIS A 158 7.35 10.06 5.56
N GLY A 159 7.57 9.77 4.29
CA GLY A 159 8.82 10.03 3.57
C GLY A 159 9.59 8.75 3.21
N PRO A 160 10.85 8.90 2.78
CA PRO A 160 11.67 7.78 2.33
C PRO A 160 11.94 6.75 3.43
N TYR A 161 12.08 5.48 3.04
CA TYR A 161 12.45 4.37 3.90
C TYR A 161 13.59 3.58 3.28
N LYS A 162 14.52 3.12 4.13
CA LYS A 162 15.63 2.26 3.73
C LYS A 162 16.01 1.32 4.87
N LYS A 163 15.98 0.03 4.60
CA LYS A 163 16.50 -1.03 5.47
C LYS A 163 17.83 -1.52 4.93
N MET A 164 18.83 -1.58 5.80
CA MET A 164 20.19 -1.98 5.42
C MET A 164 20.75 -3.01 6.40
N GLN A 165 21.63 -3.86 5.91
CA GLN A 165 22.44 -4.76 6.71
C GLN A 165 23.84 -4.79 6.09
N ASN A 166 24.90 -4.69 6.90
CA ASN A 166 26.28 -4.66 6.41
C ASN A 166 26.53 -3.65 5.26
N ASN A 167 25.98 -2.43 5.39
CA ASN A 167 26.00 -1.37 4.35
C ASN A 167 25.29 -1.68 3.03
N GLN A 168 24.61 -2.82 2.93
CA GLN A 168 23.83 -3.23 1.77
C GLN A 168 22.35 -2.94 1.99
N VAL A 169 21.68 -2.46 0.95
CA VAL A 169 20.25 -2.18 1.01
C VAL A 169 19.50 -3.49 0.86
N LEU A 170 18.64 -3.82 1.83
CA LEU A 170 17.73 -4.97 1.76
C LEU A 170 16.34 -4.55 1.30
N GLU A 171 15.92 -3.32 1.61
CA GLU A 171 14.60 -2.80 1.25
C GLU A 171 14.64 -1.29 1.16
N THR A 172 13.94 -0.72 0.18
CA THR A 172 13.75 0.73 0.09
C THR A 172 12.37 1.05 -0.46
N GLY A 173 11.83 2.20 -0.04
CA GLY A 173 10.54 2.66 -0.51
C GLY A 173 10.16 3.99 0.10
N TYR A 174 8.86 4.30 0.08
CA TYR A 174 8.33 5.53 0.65
C TYR A 174 7.09 5.21 1.48
N PHE A 175 6.94 5.90 2.60
CA PHE A 175 5.71 5.94 3.36
C PHE A 175 4.97 7.24 3.08
N ALA A 176 3.64 7.18 2.96
CA ALA A 176 2.77 8.35 2.93
C ALA A 176 1.69 8.17 3.99
N HIS A 177 1.67 9.06 4.99
CA HIS A 177 0.65 9.09 6.05
C HIS A 177 0.48 7.73 6.77
N GLY A 178 1.60 7.05 7.00
CA GLY A 178 1.64 5.75 7.67
C GLY A 178 1.45 4.56 6.73
N THR A 179 1.24 4.74 5.43
CA THR A 179 1.00 3.64 4.50
C THR A 179 2.12 3.51 3.46
N ARG A 180 2.30 2.33 2.87
CA ARG A 180 3.30 2.15 1.80
C ARG A 180 2.88 2.95 0.56
N HIS A 181 3.80 3.70 -0.02
CA HIS A 181 3.52 4.52 -1.19
C HIS A 181 4.68 4.51 -2.20
N LEU A 182 4.37 4.86 -3.45
CA LEU A 182 5.28 4.84 -4.58
C LEU A 182 5.93 3.45 -4.72
N ARG A 183 7.15 3.42 -5.24
CA ARG A 183 7.87 2.19 -5.51
C ARG A 183 8.54 1.64 -4.26
N TRP A 184 8.37 0.35 -4.05
CA TRP A 184 9.06 -0.46 -3.05
C TRP A 184 9.91 -1.51 -3.76
N GLU A 185 11.16 -1.63 -3.32
CA GLU A 185 12.16 -2.54 -3.88
C GLU A 185 12.78 -3.35 -2.75
N LYS A 186 12.78 -4.68 -2.90
CA LYS A 186 13.43 -5.63 -1.99
C LYS A 186 14.63 -6.22 -2.68
N PHE A 187 15.74 -6.34 -1.97
CA PHE A 187 16.99 -6.86 -2.47
C PHE A 187 17.49 -8.02 -1.62
N ASP A 188 18.28 -8.88 -2.22
CA ASP A 188 19.03 -9.94 -1.54
C ASP A 188 20.27 -9.37 -0.82
N VAL A 189 20.90 -10.16 0.05
CA VAL A 189 22.21 -9.90 0.69
C VAL A 189 23.36 -9.89 -0.35
N LYS A 190 23.07 -10.10 -1.63
CA LYS A 190 24.01 -9.87 -2.74
C LYS A 190 23.71 -8.57 -3.50
N GLY A 191 22.62 -7.88 -3.17
CA GLY A 191 22.19 -6.63 -3.81
C GLY A 191 21.35 -6.86 -5.07
N ASN A 192 21.01 -8.11 -5.37
CA ASN A 192 20.13 -8.44 -6.48
C ASN A 192 18.69 -8.01 -6.16
N LEU A 193 18.02 -7.37 -7.10
CA LEU A 193 16.61 -6.98 -6.96
C LEU A 193 15.73 -8.24 -6.96
N LEU A 194 15.04 -8.49 -5.86
CA LEU A 194 14.12 -9.62 -5.69
C LEU A 194 12.71 -9.25 -6.15
N THR A 195 12.19 -8.14 -5.63
CA THR A 195 10.82 -7.69 -5.93
C THR A 195 10.77 -6.19 -6.12
N LYS A 196 9.83 -5.76 -6.96
CA LYS A 196 9.54 -4.36 -7.24
C LYS A 196 8.03 -4.19 -7.31
N THR A 197 7.47 -3.43 -6.39
CA THR A 197 6.02 -3.24 -6.26
C THR A 197 5.72 -1.75 -6.17
N HIS A 198 4.69 -1.28 -6.87
CA HIS A 198 4.20 0.09 -6.71
C HIS A 198 2.98 0.09 -5.80
N TYR A 199 2.95 1.02 -4.86
CA TYR A 199 1.87 1.22 -3.90
C TYR A 199 1.25 2.61 -4.03
N GLU A 200 -0.06 2.67 -3.88
CA GLU A 200 -0.89 3.88 -3.83
C GLU A 200 -1.55 3.91 -2.45
N MET A 201 -1.10 4.79 -1.56
CA MET A 201 -1.66 4.95 -0.19
C MET A 201 -1.87 3.63 0.61
N GLY A 202 -0.99 2.64 0.42
CA GLY A 202 -0.99 1.36 1.13
C GLY A 202 -1.42 0.18 0.27
N PHE A 203 -2.11 0.43 -0.84
CA PHE A 203 -2.60 -0.61 -1.74
C PHE A 203 -1.63 -0.83 -2.90
N PRO A 204 -1.35 -2.07 -3.32
CA PRO A 204 -0.65 -2.32 -4.57
C PRO A 204 -1.38 -1.60 -5.71
N ARG A 205 -0.64 -0.97 -6.63
CA ARG A 205 -1.25 -0.27 -7.77
C ARG A 205 -2.08 -1.21 -8.64
N ASP A 206 -1.65 -2.46 -8.76
CA ASP A 206 -2.33 -3.47 -9.57
C ASP A 206 -3.47 -4.14 -8.78
N ALA A 207 -3.73 -3.75 -7.52
CA ALA A 207 -4.78 -4.36 -6.71
C ALA A 207 -6.17 -4.13 -7.32
N ASN A 208 -7.02 -5.14 -7.21
CA ASN A 208 -8.42 -5.01 -7.57
C ASN A 208 -9.16 -4.43 -6.37
N ILE A 209 -9.65 -3.21 -6.55
CA ILE A 209 -10.32 -2.43 -5.53
C ILE A 209 -11.80 -2.32 -5.91
N SER A 210 -12.68 -2.87 -5.07
CA SER A 210 -14.13 -2.74 -5.25
C SER A 210 -14.72 -1.78 -4.21
N TYR A 211 -15.77 -1.07 -4.59
CA TYR A 211 -16.43 -0.06 -3.76
C TYR A 211 -17.92 -0.38 -3.61
N TYR A 212 -18.53 0.12 -2.55
CA TYR A 212 -19.98 0.07 -2.35
C TYR A 212 -20.72 1.18 -3.11
N ASP A 213 -20.05 2.29 -3.37
CA ASP A 213 -20.61 3.47 -4.03
C ASP A 213 -19.98 3.72 -5.40
N ALA A 214 -20.73 4.41 -6.27
CA ALA A 214 -20.22 4.85 -7.57
C ALA A 214 -19.14 5.95 -7.44
N GLY A 215 -19.14 6.67 -6.31
CA GLY A 215 -18.18 7.74 -6.01
C GLY A 215 -16.80 7.25 -5.56
N GLN A 216 -16.60 5.94 -5.40
CA GLN A 216 -15.35 5.33 -4.93
C GLN A 216 -14.89 5.85 -3.55
N THR A 217 -15.83 6.22 -2.69
CA THR A 217 -15.55 6.72 -1.33
C THR A 217 -15.67 5.64 -0.27
N MET A 218 -16.47 4.61 -0.52
CA MET A 218 -16.77 3.53 0.41
C MET A 218 -16.17 2.23 -0.10
N LEU A 219 -14.96 1.95 0.34
CA LEU A 219 -14.24 0.77 -0.09
C LEU A 219 -14.91 -0.52 0.44
N ARG A 220 -15.03 -1.54 -0.42
CA ARG A 220 -15.67 -2.82 -0.12
C ARG A 220 -14.65 -3.93 0.04
N GLU A 221 -13.74 -4.06 -0.91
CA GLU A 221 -12.76 -5.14 -0.90
C GLU A 221 -11.52 -4.72 -1.68
N VAL A 222 -10.37 -5.15 -1.17
CA VAL A 222 -9.06 -4.95 -1.79
C VAL A 222 -8.41 -6.31 -1.93
N VAL A 223 -8.27 -6.73 -3.18
CA VAL A 223 -7.58 -7.96 -3.55
C VAL A 223 -6.18 -7.59 -4.04
N PRO A 224 -5.10 -7.99 -3.34
CA PRO A 224 -3.76 -7.53 -3.63
C PRO A 224 -3.17 -8.29 -4.81
N TYR A 225 -3.17 -7.67 -6.00
CA TYR A 225 -2.42 -8.18 -7.14
C TYR A 225 -1.12 -7.41 -7.31
N VAL A 226 -0.06 -8.13 -7.68
CA VAL A 226 1.25 -7.60 -8.05
C VAL A 226 1.72 -8.33 -9.29
N ASN A 227 1.93 -7.63 -10.40
CA ASN A 227 2.33 -8.23 -11.68
C ASN A 227 1.40 -9.38 -12.11
N GLY A 228 0.09 -9.24 -11.91
CA GLY A 228 -0.93 -10.23 -12.26
C GLY A 228 -1.03 -11.45 -11.33
N LYS A 229 -0.22 -11.51 -10.27
CA LYS A 229 -0.27 -12.57 -9.25
C LYS A 229 -0.90 -12.06 -7.97
N LEU A 230 -1.70 -12.89 -7.31
CA LEU A 230 -2.33 -12.56 -6.03
C LEU A 230 -1.28 -12.67 -4.91
N GLU A 231 -0.81 -11.51 -4.45
CA GLU A 231 0.35 -11.35 -3.57
C GLU A 231 0.22 -10.07 -2.74
N GLY A 232 0.16 -10.18 -1.42
CA GLY A 232 0.17 -9.04 -0.50
C GLY A 232 -0.94 -9.03 0.55
N ASP A 233 -1.16 -7.86 1.15
CA ASP A 233 -2.14 -7.67 2.24
C ASP A 233 -3.56 -7.57 1.67
N TYR A 234 -4.45 -8.47 2.09
CA TYR A 234 -5.88 -8.49 1.74
C TYR A 234 -6.72 -7.77 2.80
N ALA A 235 -7.75 -7.05 2.36
CA ALA A 235 -8.71 -6.43 3.27
C ALA A 235 -10.13 -6.38 2.66
N LYS A 236 -11.13 -6.78 3.45
CA LYS A 236 -12.55 -6.60 3.15
C LYS A 236 -13.19 -5.73 4.21
N PHE A 237 -14.15 -4.94 3.77
CA PHE A 237 -14.86 -3.98 4.59
C PHE A 237 -16.35 -4.13 4.37
N ARG A 238 -17.11 -3.70 5.36
CA ARG A 238 -18.57 -3.61 5.35
C ARG A 238 -19.00 -2.22 4.90
N ASN A 239 -20.30 -2.06 4.59
CA ASN A 239 -20.85 -0.77 4.15
C ASN A 239 -20.69 0.35 5.18
N ASP A 240 -20.42 0.04 6.45
CA ASP A 240 -20.21 1.02 7.50
C ASP A 240 -18.74 1.51 7.56
N GLY A 241 -17.91 1.07 6.61
CA GLY A 241 -16.47 1.34 6.55
C GLY A 241 -15.66 0.50 7.54
N ARG A 242 -16.30 -0.35 8.35
CA ARG A 242 -15.57 -1.23 9.26
C ARG A 242 -15.00 -2.41 8.51
N ARG A 243 -13.83 -2.82 8.96
CA ARG A 243 -13.14 -4.01 8.46
C ARG A 243 -13.90 -5.27 8.85
N GLU A 244 -14.08 -6.16 7.89
CA GLU A 244 -14.72 -7.46 8.07
C GLU A 244 -13.66 -8.56 8.07
N TRP A 245 -12.74 -8.51 7.10
CA TRP A 245 -11.65 -9.48 6.96
C TRP A 245 -10.31 -8.81 6.69
N THR A 246 -9.24 -9.42 7.20
CA THR A 246 -7.87 -9.16 6.77
C THR A 246 -7.04 -10.41 6.73
N GLY A 247 -6.06 -10.44 5.83
CA GLY A 247 -5.09 -11.52 5.76
C GLY A 247 -3.96 -11.20 4.79
N HIS A 248 -3.18 -12.23 4.45
CA HIS A 248 -2.08 -12.11 3.51
C HIS A 248 -2.17 -13.22 2.46
N PHE A 249 -1.84 -12.86 1.22
CA PHE A 249 -1.64 -13.79 0.12
C PHE A 249 -0.17 -13.87 -0.27
N GLU A 250 0.31 -15.08 -0.51
CA GLU A 250 1.62 -15.34 -1.10
C GLU A 250 1.46 -16.44 -2.16
N ASN A 251 1.98 -16.21 -3.36
CA ASN A 251 1.84 -17.11 -4.52
C ASN A 251 0.39 -17.54 -4.81
N GLY A 252 -0.57 -16.63 -4.58
CA GLY A 252 -2.00 -16.89 -4.77
C GLY A 252 -2.66 -17.75 -3.70
N ARG A 253 -1.93 -18.12 -2.63
CA ARG A 253 -2.46 -18.87 -1.50
C ARG A 253 -2.59 -17.98 -0.28
N ARG A 254 -3.57 -18.30 0.57
CA ARG A 254 -3.76 -17.66 1.88
C ARG A 254 -2.64 -18.13 2.80
N VAL A 255 -1.95 -17.19 3.44
CA VAL A 255 -0.85 -17.51 4.35
C VAL A 255 -0.97 -16.75 5.66
N GLY A 256 -0.40 -17.32 6.72
CA GLY A 256 -0.35 -16.71 8.05
C GLY A 256 -1.72 -16.53 8.71
N GLU A 257 -1.82 -15.53 9.57
CA GLU A 257 -3.03 -15.24 10.33
C GLU A 257 -4.06 -14.47 9.48
N TRP A 258 -5.28 -14.99 9.49
CA TRP A 258 -6.46 -14.39 8.88
C TRP A 258 -7.47 -14.00 9.96
N THR A 259 -7.83 -12.73 9.97
CA THR A 259 -8.66 -12.15 11.04
C THR A 259 -10.01 -11.77 10.48
N ASN A 260 -11.07 -12.30 11.10
CA ASN A 260 -12.46 -11.89 10.89
C ASN A 260 -12.90 -11.03 12.09
N PHE A 261 -13.43 -9.84 11.83
CA PHE A 261 -13.89 -8.91 12.86
C PHE A 261 -15.41 -9.02 13.15
N GLY A 262 -16.18 -9.71 12.31
CA GLY A 262 -17.61 -9.89 12.47
C GLY A 262 -18.37 -8.57 12.61
N ASP A 263 -19.36 -8.54 13.50
CA ASP A 263 -20.14 -7.34 13.85
C ASP A 263 -19.52 -6.52 14.98
N TYR A 264 -18.28 -6.85 15.35
CA TYR A 264 -17.61 -6.21 16.46
C TYR A 264 -16.98 -4.89 16.03
N LYS A 265 -16.98 -3.92 16.94
CA LYS A 265 -16.50 -2.57 16.63
C LYS A 265 -14.98 -2.47 16.69
N LYS A 266 -14.37 -3.13 17.67
CA LYS A 266 -12.96 -2.92 18.02
C LYS A 266 -12.11 -4.20 18.00
N TYR A 267 -12.72 -5.33 18.34
CA TYR A 267 -11.97 -6.57 18.55
C TYR A 267 -12.22 -7.55 17.40
N PRO A 268 -11.23 -8.37 17.03
CA PRO A 268 -11.45 -9.54 16.20
C PRO A 268 -12.56 -10.41 16.77
N HIS A 269 -13.31 -11.10 15.92
CA HIS A 269 -14.17 -12.20 16.32
C HIS A 269 -13.39 -13.52 16.24
N TYR A 270 -12.83 -13.82 15.06
CA TYR A 270 -12.06 -15.04 14.80
C TYR A 270 -10.68 -14.73 14.24
N VAL A 271 -9.69 -15.53 14.65
CA VAL A 271 -8.35 -15.56 14.05
C VAL A 271 -8.03 -16.98 13.63
N PHE A 272 -7.84 -17.16 12.33
CA PHE A 272 -7.52 -18.42 11.68
C PHE A 272 -6.05 -18.44 11.27
N GLN A 273 -5.41 -19.60 11.37
CA GLN A 273 -4.04 -19.82 10.90
C GLN A 273 -4.07 -20.67 9.63
N TYR A 274 -3.49 -20.13 8.57
CA TYR A 274 -3.20 -20.84 7.33
C TYR A 274 -1.74 -21.31 7.31
N GLY A 275 -1.34 -21.97 6.22
CA GLY A 275 0.07 -22.34 5.98
C GLY A 275 1.01 -21.16 6.18
N GLU A 276 2.24 -21.45 6.63
CA GLU A 276 3.21 -20.40 6.94
C GLU A 276 3.69 -19.68 5.67
N SER A 277 3.68 -20.39 4.54
CA SER A 277 4.15 -19.88 3.26
C SER A 277 3.28 -20.33 2.09
N GLY A 278 3.34 -19.58 0.98
CA GLY A 278 2.62 -19.89 -0.25
C GLY A 278 3.12 -21.13 -0.99
N TYR A 279 4.12 -21.83 -0.45
CA TYR A 279 4.72 -23.05 -1.01
C TYR A 279 4.16 -24.32 -0.37
N GLU A 280 3.52 -24.21 0.80
CA GLU A 280 2.86 -25.32 1.47
C GLU A 280 1.54 -25.66 0.80
N PRO A 281 1.10 -26.94 0.83
CA PRO A 281 -0.21 -27.33 0.30
C PRO A 281 -1.31 -26.46 0.93
N GLU A 282 -2.29 -26.06 0.13
CA GLU A 282 -3.35 -25.19 0.61
C GLU A 282 -4.14 -25.91 1.72
N VAL A 283 -4.18 -25.29 2.88
CA VAL A 283 -4.97 -25.76 4.02
C VAL A 283 -6.42 -25.37 3.74
N GLU A 284 -7.24 -26.32 3.30
CA GLU A 284 -8.65 -26.08 2.98
C GLU A 284 -9.45 -25.67 4.23
N GLU A 285 -9.14 -26.29 5.37
CA GLU A 285 -9.75 -26.00 6.66
C GLU A 285 -8.71 -25.35 7.58
N PRO A 286 -8.65 -24.00 7.64
CA PRO A 286 -7.67 -23.35 8.48
C PRO A 286 -7.95 -23.62 9.96
N GLU A 287 -6.89 -23.64 10.76
CA GLU A 287 -7.06 -23.87 12.19
C GLU A 287 -7.55 -22.58 12.87
N LEU A 288 -8.66 -22.66 13.61
CA LEU A 288 -9.02 -21.59 14.53
C LEU A 288 -7.98 -21.53 15.64
N VAL A 289 -7.32 -20.38 15.80
CA VAL A 289 -6.32 -20.17 16.86
C VAL A 289 -6.90 -19.34 17.99
N ARG A 290 -7.67 -18.29 17.67
CA ARG A 290 -8.25 -17.38 18.67
C ARG A 290 -9.69 -17.01 18.36
N GLU A 291 -10.53 -17.00 19.38
CA GLU A 291 -11.91 -16.49 19.34
C GLU A 291 -12.10 -15.49 20.48
N TYR A 292 -12.76 -14.37 20.19
CA TYR A 292 -13.06 -13.35 21.18
C TYR A 292 -14.57 -13.07 21.23
N SER A 293 -15.02 -12.61 22.39
CA SER A 293 -16.36 -12.05 22.58
C SER A 293 -16.44 -10.62 22.05
N ARG A 294 -17.66 -10.10 21.95
CA ARG A 294 -18.00 -8.76 21.47
C ARG A 294 -17.31 -7.65 22.26
N GLY A 295 -17.08 -7.85 23.56
CA GLY A 295 -16.37 -6.91 24.44
C GLY A 295 -14.84 -7.08 24.44
N GLY A 296 -14.32 -8.08 23.70
CA GLY A 296 -12.89 -8.34 23.54
C GLY A 296 -12.32 -9.39 24.50
N SER A 297 -13.16 -10.03 25.31
CA SER A 297 -12.73 -11.13 26.17
C SER A 297 -12.37 -12.37 25.35
N VAL A 298 -11.28 -13.06 25.70
CA VAL A 298 -10.84 -14.29 25.00
C VAL A 298 -11.78 -15.43 25.36
N ILE A 299 -12.46 -15.99 24.35
CA ILE A 299 -13.30 -17.18 24.47
C ILE A 299 -12.46 -18.43 24.19
N PHE A 300 -11.61 -18.40 23.17
CA PHE A 300 -10.75 -19.51 22.80
C PHE A 300 -9.36 -19.00 22.44
N ASP A 301 -8.32 -19.69 22.91
CA ASP A 301 -6.92 -19.45 22.56
C ASP A 301 -6.17 -20.78 22.58
N LYS A 302 -5.82 -21.28 21.39
CA LYS A 302 -5.13 -22.56 21.19
C LYS A 302 -3.74 -22.54 21.82
N GLU A 303 -3.00 -21.44 21.68
CA GLU A 303 -1.62 -21.34 22.19
C GLU A 303 -1.57 -21.32 23.72
N LYS A 304 -2.59 -20.72 24.34
CA LYS A 304 -2.71 -20.63 25.81
C LYS A 304 -3.55 -21.76 26.44
N ASN A 305 -4.04 -22.71 25.64
CA ASN A 305 -4.94 -23.77 26.07
C ASN A 305 -6.19 -23.24 26.81
N ILE A 306 -6.77 -22.15 26.33
CA ILE A 306 -8.00 -21.56 26.88
C ILE A 306 -9.17 -21.98 26.00
N ASP A 307 -10.19 -22.61 26.59
CA ASP A 307 -11.46 -22.91 25.91
C ASP A 307 -12.65 -22.63 26.83
N LYS A 308 -13.31 -21.49 26.59
CA LYS A 308 -14.51 -21.02 27.29
C LYS A 308 -15.74 -21.03 26.39
N ARG A 309 -15.69 -21.73 25.24
CA ARG A 309 -16.82 -21.76 24.28
C ARG A 309 -18.09 -22.40 24.83
N GLY A 310 -17.96 -23.19 25.90
CA GLY A 310 -19.10 -23.77 26.64
C GLY A 310 -19.60 -22.95 27.83
N GLU A 311 -18.94 -21.83 28.15
CA GLU A 311 -19.31 -20.96 29.27
C GLU A 311 -20.25 -19.83 28.81
N ALA A 312 -20.90 -19.17 29.77
CA ALA A 312 -21.67 -17.97 29.48
C ALA A 312 -20.76 -16.88 28.89
N ASP A 313 -21.28 -16.11 27.92
CA ASP A 313 -20.52 -15.02 27.30
C ASP A 313 -19.97 -14.07 28.38
N PRO A 314 -18.64 -13.93 28.49
CA PRO A 314 -18.01 -13.11 29.52
C PRO A 314 -18.42 -11.63 29.44
N ASP A 315 -18.86 -11.17 28.27
CA ASP A 315 -19.23 -9.77 28.04
C ASP A 315 -20.77 -9.59 27.94
N ALA A 316 -21.55 -10.65 28.16
CA ALA A 316 -23.00 -10.53 28.24
C ALA A 316 -23.35 -9.68 29.47
N ALA A 317 -23.93 -8.50 29.23
CA ALA A 317 -24.51 -7.71 30.30
C ALA A 317 -25.51 -8.61 31.06
N PRO A 318 -25.50 -8.61 32.41
CA PRO A 318 -26.50 -9.36 33.15
C PRO A 318 -27.86 -8.84 32.67
N VAL A 319 -28.70 -9.75 32.18
CA VAL A 319 -30.08 -9.42 31.86
C VAL A 319 -30.70 -8.88 33.15
N LYS A 320 -30.82 -7.56 33.27
CA LYS A 320 -31.60 -6.93 34.33
C LYS A 320 -33.03 -7.35 34.04
N ASP A 321 -33.48 -8.42 34.70
CA ASP A 321 -34.89 -8.79 34.71
C ASP A 321 -35.63 -7.68 35.44
N THR A 322 -36.15 -6.72 34.68
CA THR A 322 -36.91 -5.57 35.16
C THR A 322 -38.26 -5.98 35.77
N ARG A 323 -38.56 -7.29 35.83
CA ARG A 323 -39.79 -7.84 36.42
C ARG A 323 -39.69 -8.21 37.90
N ARG A 324 -38.57 -7.94 38.59
CA ARG A 324 -38.50 -8.15 40.05
C ARG A 324 -37.90 -6.96 40.80
N PRO A 325 -38.69 -5.92 41.11
CA PRO A 325 -38.35 -4.99 42.18
C PRO A 325 -38.67 -5.66 43.54
N GLY A 326 -37.63 -5.91 44.33
CA GLY A 326 -37.66 -6.17 45.78
C GLY A 326 -38.71 -7.13 46.35
N ASN A 327 -38.31 -8.34 46.75
CA ASN A 327 -38.79 -8.95 47.99
C ASN A 327 -37.89 -10.11 48.44
N HIS A 328 -37.36 -10.03 49.66
CA HIS A 328 -36.83 -11.17 50.40
C HIS A 328 -38.02 -12.00 50.88
N GLY A 329 -38.38 -13.04 50.13
CA GLY A 329 -39.37 -14.05 50.51
C GLY A 329 -38.74 -15.44 50.46
N ALA A 330 -39.04 -16.25 51.49
CA ALA A 330 -38.48 -17.58 51.79
C ALA A 330 -38.44 -18.55 50.58
N PRO A 331 -37.52 -19.54 50.58
CA PRO A 331 -37.27 -20.38 49.41
C PRO A 331 -38.40 -21.38 49.19
N VAL A 332 -38.99 -21.37 47.99
CA VAL A 332 -39.87 -22.43 47.51
C VAL A 332 -38.99 -23.56 46.95
N PRO A 333 -39.23 -24.85 47.27
CA PRO A 333 -38.41 -25.94 46.76
C PRO A 333 -38.53 -26.06 45.23
N ARG A 334 -37.37 -26.30 44.60
CA ARG A 334 -37.20 -26.48 43.15
C ARG A 334 -38.09 -27.61 42.61
N PRO A 335 -38.76 -27.43 41.45
CA PRO A 335 -39.29 -28.55 40.70
C PRO A 335 -38.14 -29.39 40.12
N PRO A 336 -38.35 -30.71 39.90
CA PRO A 336 -37.28 -31.64 39.56
C PRO A 336 -36.61 -31.29 38.23
N VAL A 337 -35.29 -31.51 38.23
CA VAL A 337 -34.37 -31.39 37.10
C VAL A 337 -34.97 -32.05 35.87
N ARG A 338 -35.34 -31.25 34.86
CA ARG A 338 -35.53 -31.80 33.51
C ARG A 338 -34.18 -32.37 33.10
N LYS A 339 -34.18 -33.66 32.80
CA LYS A 339 -33.03 -34.43 32.32
C LYS A 339 -32.26 -33.64 31.26
N ALA A 340 -30.93 -33.71 31.35
CA ALA A 340 -30.01 -33.17 30.37
C ALA A 340 -30.52 -33.50 28.96
N GLN A 341 -30.83 -32.47 28.18
CA GLN A 341 -31.00 -32.66 26.74
C GLN A 341 -29.66 -33.13 26.19
N ASP A 342 -29.71 -34.19 25.39
CA ASP A 342 -28.56 -34.78 24.75
C ASP A 342 -27.74 -33.73 24.00
N ARG A 343 -26.42 -33.87 24.10
CA ARG A 343 -25.43 -33.10 23.36
C ARG A 343 -25.83 -33.08 21.88
N ARG A 344 -26.11 -31.90 21.33
CA ARG A 344 -26.15 -31.75 19.86
C ARG A 344 -24.77 -32.17 19.31
N PRO A 345 -24.71 -33.13 18.38
CA PRO A 345 -23.47 -33.47 17.69
C PRO A 345 -23.11 -32.36 16.71
N GLY A 346 -21.84 -31.95 16.70
CA GLY A 346 -21.24 -31.12 15.65
C GLY A 346 -21.64 -29.65 15.67
N TYR A 347 -21.00 -28.86 16.55
CA TYR A 347 -20.82 -27.44 16.23
C TYR A 347 -19.75 -27.37 15.14
N HIS A 348 -20.18 -27.44 13.89
CA HIS A 348 -19.34 -26.97 12.79
C HIS A 348 -19.18 -25.45 13.01
N PRO A 349 -17.95 -24.91 13.03
CA PRO A 349 -17.79 -23.47 12.94
C PRO A 349 -18.62 -23.01 11.73
N PRO A 350 -19.42 -21.94 11.84
CA PRO A 350 -20.10 -21.40 10.67
C PRO A 350 -19.04 -21.22 9.59
N ALA A 351 -19.36 -21.57 8.35
CA ALA A 351 -18.50 -21.43 7.19
C ALA A 351 -18.15 -19.94 6.96
N ALA A 352 -17.35 -19.37 7.86
CA ALA A 352 -16.56 -18.18 7.69
C ALA A 352 -15.31 -18.61 6.91
N THR A 353 -15.53 -19.29 5.79
CA THR A 353 -14.52 -19.35 4.75
C THR A 353 -14.25 -17.89 4.39
N PRO A 354 -12.99 -17.43 4.39
CA PRO A 354 -12.68 -16.15 3.78
C PRO A 354 -13.30 -16.14 2.39
N PRO A 355 -13.74 -14.97 1.89
CA PRO A 355 -14.39 -14.89 0.60
C PRO A 355 -13.54 -15.63 -0.43
N ALA A 356 -14.18 -16.53 -1.18
CA ALA A 356 -13.57 -17.17 -2.32
C ALA A 356 -13.17 -16.04 -3.28
N VAL A 357 -11.90 -15.66 -3.27
CA VAL A 357 -11.37 -14.67 -4.21
C VAL A 357 -11.50 -15.33 -5.57
N SER A 358 -12.46 -14.84 -6.36
CA SER A 358 -12.70 -15.40 -7.69
C SER A 358 -11.41 -15.25 -8.50
N PRO A 359 -10.94 -16.31 -9.19
CA PRO A 359 -9.82 -16.17 -10.10
C PRO A 359 -10.17 -15.10 -11.13
N THR A 360 -9.21 -14.22 -11.41
CA THR A 360 -9.30 -13.10 -12.35
C THR A 360 -10.09 -13.48 -13.60
N PRO A 361 -11.05 -12.68 -14.09
CA PRO A 361 -11.61 -12.92 -15.41
C PRO A 361 -10.46 -12.89 -16.42
N ALA A 362 -10.37 -13.93 -17.26
CA ALA A 362 -9.37 -14.04 -18.30
C ALA A 362 -9.30 -12.73 -19.12
N PRO A 363 -8.11 -12.28 -19.54
CA PRO A 363 -8.03 -11.13 -20.43
C PRO A 363 -8.88 -11.44 -21.66
N THR A 364 -9.93 -10.66 -21.86
CA THR A 364 -10.68 -10.67 -23.11
C THR A 364 -9.72 -10.19 -24.18
N ALA A 365 -9.27 -11.12 -25.01
CA ALA A 365 -8.54 -10.80 -26.21
C ALA A 365 -9.45 -9.96 -27.10
N ASN A 366 -9.04 -8.72 -27.36
CA ASN A 366 -9.51 -7.90 -28.48
C ASN A 366 -8.29 -7.52 -29.31
#